data_AF-L5KLN6-F1
#
_entry.id   AF-L5KLN6-F1
#
_cell.length_a   1.000
_cell.length_b   1.000
_cell.length_c   1.000
_cell.angle_alpha   90.00
_cell.angle_beta   90.00
_cell.angle_gamma   90.00
#
_symmetry.space_group_name_H-M   'P 1'
#
loop_
_entity.id
_entity.type
_entity.pdbx_description
1 polymer ?
#
loop_
_entity_poly.entity_id
_entity_poly.type
_entity_poly.pdbx_seq_one_letter_code
_entity_poly.pdbx_strand_id
1 'polypeptide(L)'
;MEEFRRSYSRLCEESGAQPQESVLQRLHELPPGRLDLATQSLTVDTCRALGKLLRNEALLTELVLSDCMLSEEGATLLLQGLCTNTVLRFLDLKGNNLRAAGAEALGRLLRQNRSIQSLTLEWNNLGAWEDAFATFCRALAGNSTLRQLDLRNNQVSHKGAEELALVLKSHPSLQQLDLRWNNIGLLGGRALANCLPSNRTLWRLELAGNSVPSDILRAVGTGTLF
;
A
#
# COMPACT_ATOMS: atom_id res chain seq x y z
N MET A 1 15.42 -5.24 -19.92
CA MET A 1 14.34 -4.24 -20.15
C MET A 1 13.55 -4.55 -21.41
N GLU A 2 14.19 -4.72 -22.58
CA GLU A 2 13.47 -5.09 -23.80
C GLU A 2 12.78 -6.46 -23.71
N GLU A 3 13.40 -7.42 -23.01
CA GLU A 3 12.77 -8.71 -22.70
C GLU A 3 11.51 -8.57 -21.82
N PHE A 4 11.50 -7.64 -20.86
CA PHE A 4 10.33 -7.36 -20.02
C PHE A 4 9.17 -6.83 -20.87
N ARG A 5 9.47 -5.87 -21.77
CA ARG A 5 8.50 -5.34 -22.74
C ARG A 5 7.94 -6.42 -23.66
N ARG A 6 8.81 -7.27 -24.24
CA ARG A 6 8.37 -8.37 -25.11
C ARG A 6 7.52 -9.39 -24.35
N SER A 7 7.88 -9.69 -23.11
CA SER A 7 7.12 -10.61 -22.26
C SER A 7 5.76 -10.04 -21.88
N TYR A 8 5.67 -8.72 -21.63
CA TYR A 8 4.39 -8.03 -21.45
C TYR A 8 3.49 -8.16 -22.68
N SER A 9 3.99 -7.83 -23.88
CA SER A 9 3.22 -8.00 -25.13
C SER A 9 2.71 -9.42 -25.29
N ARG A 10 3.59 -10.42 -25.10
CA ARG A 10 3.22 -11.84 -25.19
C ARG A 10 2.12 -12.22 -24.21
N LEU A 11 2.21 -11.79 -22.95
CA LEU A 11 1.22 -12.14 -21.92
C LEU A 11 -0.15 -11.49 -22.17
N CYS A 12 -0.18 -10.29 -22.75
CA CYS A 12 -1.41 -9.67 -23.23
C CYS A 12 -2.02 -10.51 -24.36
N GLU A 13 -1.22 -10.86 -25.37
CA GLU A 13 -1.66 -11.65 -26.52
C GLU A 13 -2.16 -13.05 -26.13
N GLU A 14 -1.47 -13.74 -25.21
CA GLU A 14 -1.89 -15.04 -24.64
C GLU A 14 -3.24 -14.96 -23.92
N SER A 15 -3.60 -13.77 -23.43
CA SER A 15 -4.88 -13.52 -22.77
C SER A 15 -5.95 -13.03 -23.76
N GLY A 16 -5.63 -12.94 -25.06
CA GLY A 16 -6.52 -12.43 -26.10
C GLY A 16 -6.65 -10.90 -26.13
N ALA A 17 -5.78 -10.18 -25.42
CA ALA A 17 -5.81 -8.73 -25.30
C ALA A 17 -4.67 -8.09 -26.09
N GLN A 18 -4.90 -6.88 -26.61
CA GLN A 18 -3.84 -6.07 -27.20
C GLN A 18 -3.07 -5.34 -26.09
N PRO A 19 -1.72 -5.35 -26.10
CA PRO A 19 -0.93 -4.61 -25.13
C PRO A 19 -1.19 -3.11 -25.24
N GLN A 20 -1.31 -2.42 -24.10
CA GLN A 20 -1.56 -0.98 -24.09
C GLN A 20 -0.34 -0.23 -24.59
N GLU A 21 -0.49 0.56 -25.64
CA GLU A 21 0.62 1.31 -26.24
C GLU A 21 1.27 2.27 -25.24
N SER A 22 0.46 2.92 -24.39
CA SER A 22 0.98 3.81 -23.36
C SER A 22 1.86 3.09 -22.32
N VAL A 23 1.56 1.82 -22.02
CA VAL A 23 2.41 0.97 -21.17
C VAL A 23 3.67 0.57 -21.93
N LEU A 24 3.56 0.16 -23.20
CA LEU A 24 4.73 -0.19 -24.01
C LEU A 24 5.75 0.95 -24.15
N GLN A 25 5.26 2.19 -24.28
CA GLN A 25 6.11 3.39 -24.30
C GLN A 25 6.86 3.56 -22.97
N ARG A 26 6.17 3.43 -21.83
CA ARG A 26 6.82 3.47 -20.51
C ARG A 26 7.82 2.34 -20.31
N LEU A 27 7.52 1.14 -20.81
CA LEU A 27 8.43 -0.01 -20.73
C LEU A 27 9.69 0.16 -21.60
N HIS A 28 9.67 1.06 -22.59
CA HIS A 28 10.84 1.37 -23.40
C HIS A 28 11.82 2.28 -22.65
N GLU A 29 11.32 3.23 -21.87
CA GLU A 29 12.10 4.28 -21.20
C GLU A 29 12.34 3.99 -19.71
N LEU A 30 12.46 2.71 -19.33
CA LEU A 30 12.52 2.33 -17.93
C LEU A 30 13.87 2.70 -17.29
N PRO A 31 13.87 3.54 -16.23
CA PRO A 31 15.06 3.67 -15.40
C PRO A 31 15.40 2.32 -14.74
N PRO A 32 16.68 2.06 -14.44
CA PRO A 32 17.08 0.82 -13.78
C PRO A 32 16.33 0.60 -12.46
N GLY A 33 15.68 -0.56 -12.34
CA GLY A 33 15.02 -0.98 -11.10
C GLY A 33 13.70 -0.28 -10.77
N ARG A 34 13.19 0.63 -11.61
CA ARG A 34 11.92 1.31 -11.38
C ARG A 34 10.98 1.21 -12.59
N LEU A 35 9.75 0.79 -12.32
CA LEU A 35 8.64 0.83 -13.28
C LEU A 35 7.64 1.89 -12.84
N ASP A 36 7.53 2.95 -13.63
CA ASP A 36 6.60 4.05 -13.39
C ASP A 36 5.52 4.08 -14.48
N LEU A 37 4.29 3.74 -14.08
CA LEU A 37 3.09 3.80 -14.91
C LEU A 37 2.08 4.80 -14.36
N ALA A 38 2.52 5.78 -13.56
CA ALA A 38 1.62 6.77 -12.99
C ALA A 38 0.76 7.43 -14.07
N THR A 39 -0.48 7.72 -13.69
CA THR A 39 -1.53 8.35 -14.52
C THR A 39 -1.92 7.56 -15.77
N GLN A 40 -1.47 6.31 -15.93
CA GLN A 40 -1.91 5.43 -17.01
C GLN A 40 -3.16 4.68 -16.58
N SER A 41 -4.25 4.78 -17.33
CA SER A 41 -5.45 3.96 -17.08
C SER A 41 -5.16 2.50 -17.48
N LEU A 42 -4.93 1.64 -16.49
CA LEU A 42 -4.54 0.25 -16.73
C LEU A 42 -5.78 -0.66 -16.85
N THR A 43 -5.85 -1.42 -17.94
CA THR A 43 -6.91 -2.42 -18.12
C THR A 43 -6.68 -3.63 -17.20
N VAL A 44 -7.74 -4.43 -17.00
CA VAL A 44 -7.64 -5.70 -16.26
C VAL A 44 -6.60 -6.63 -16.87
N ASP A 45 -6.55 -6.70 -18.20
CA ASP A 45 -5.58 -7.56 -18.92
C ASP A 45 -4.14 -7.08 -18.71
N THR A 46 -3.91 -5.77 -18.72
CA THR A 46 -2.61 -5.20 -18.38
C THR A 46 -2.24 -5.54 -16.94
N CYS A 47 -3.14 -5.37 -15.99
CA CYS A 47 -2.88 -5.70 -14.59
C CYS A 47 -2.58 -7.19 -14.40
N ARG A 48 -3.27 -8.06 -15.14
CA ARG A 48 -3.04 -9.52 -15.16
C ARG A 48 -1.66 -9.86 -15.71
N ALA A 49 -1.29 -9.26 -16.84
CA ALA A 49 0.02 -9.46 -17.45
C ALA A 49 1.14 -8.96 -16.53
N LEU A 50 1.00 -7.75 -15.99
CA LEU A 50 1.95 -7.18 -15.02
C LEU A 50 2.06 -8.03 -13.76
N GLY A 51 0.95 -8.50 -13.19
CA GLY A 51 0.97 -9.40 -12.04
C GLY A 51 1.73 -10.70 -12.31
N LYS A 52 1.58 -11.28 -13.50
CA LYS A 52 2.37 -12.46 -13.91
C LYS A 52 3.86 -12.16 -14.06
N LEU A 53 4.22 -11.03 -14.68
CA LEU A 53 5.62 -10.62 -14.87
C LEU A 53 6.31 -10.32 -13.54
N LEU A 54 5.68 -9.45 -12.75
CA LEU A 54 6.22 -8.96 -11.50
C LEU A 54 6.44 -10.08 -10.49
N ARG A 55 5.75 -11.21 -10.62
CA ARG A 55 5.98 -12.40 -9.78
C ARG A 55 7.45 -12.84 -9.75
N ASN A 56 8.09 -12.88 -10.91
CA ASN A 56 9.45 -13.41 -11.09
C ASN A 56 10.46 -12.30 -11.44
N GLU A 57 10.03 -11.05 -11.44
CA GLU A 57 10.89 -9.93 -11.81
C GLU A 57 11.96 -9.71 -10.75
N ALA A 58 13.22 -9.80 -11.20
CA ALA A 58 14.39 -9.84 -10.33
C ALA A 58 15.13 -8.50 -10.22
N LEU A 59 14.80 -7.53 -11.09
CA LEU A 59 15.52 -6.26 -11.16
C LEU A 59 14.69 -5.08 -10.64
N LEU A 60 13.35 -5.15 -10.69
CA LEU A 60 12.48 -4.05 -10.25
C LEU A 60 12.35 -3.98 -8.73
N THR A 61 12.90 -2.92 -8.14
CA THR A 61 12.79 -2.58 -6.72
C THR A 61 11.70 -1.55 -6.42
N GLU A 62 11.28 -0.79 -7.43
CA GLU A 62 10.25 0.25 -7.30
C GLU A 62 9.15 0.09 -8.35
N LEU A 63 7.90 0.14 -7.90
CA LEU A 63 6.72 0.08 -8.76
C LEU A 63 5.78 1.23 -8.40
N VAL A 64 5.57 2.13 -9.37
CA VAL A 64 4.71 3.30 -9.22
C VAL A 64 3.49 3.15 -10.12
N LEU A 65 2.32 3.04 -9.50
CA LEU A 65 1.02 2.87 -10.13
C LEU A 65 0.03 3.93 -9.62
N SER A 66 0.52 5.14 -9.33
CA SER A 66 -0.32 6.22 -8.82
C SER A 66 -1.33 6.67 -9.88
N ASP A 67 -2.59 6.85 -9.46
CA ASP A 67 -3.67 7.35 -10.30
C ASP A 67 -3.88 6.52 -11.59
N CYS A 68 -3.76 5.19 -11.47
CA CYS A 68 -3.87 4.24 -12.58
C CYS A 68 -5.29 3.72 -12.85
N MET A 69 -6.28 4.18 -12.09
CA MET A 69 -7.68 3.74 -12.20
C MET A 69 -7.85 2.21 -12.13
N LEU A 70 -7.07 1.55 -11.27
CA LEU A 70 -7.11 0.09 -11.13
C LEU A 70 -8.52 -0.36 -10.73
N SER A 71 -9.16 -1.18 -11.57
CA SER A 71 -10.41 -1.84 -11.17
C SER A 71 -10.15 -2.81 -10.02
N GLU A 72 -11.19 -3.18 -9.27
CA GLU A 72 -11.07 -4.12 -8.14
C GLU A 72 -10.46 -5.46 -8.58
N GLU A 73 -10.86 -5.97 -9.75
CA GLU A 73 -10.26 -7.17 -10.34
C GLU A 73 -8.80 -6.95 -10.76
N GLY A 74 -8.50 -5.84 -11.45
CA GLY A 74 -7.16 -5.51 -11.91
C GLY A 74 -6.17 -5.39 -10.74
N ALA A 75 -6.54 -4.64 -9.71
CA ALA A 75 -5.77 -4.51 -8.48
C ALA A 75 -5.52 -5.86 -7.81
N THR A 76 -6.57 -6.70 -7.70
CA THR A 76 -6.44 -8.04 -7.10
C THR A 76 -5.44 -8.91 -7.86
N LEU A 77 -5.53 -8.95 -9.19
CA LEU A 77 -4.63 -9.74 -10.03
C LEU A 77 -3.18 -9.26 -9.95
N LEU A 78 -2.97 -7.94 -9.94
CA LEU A 78 -1.65 -7.34 -9.83
C LEU A 78 -1.02 -7.63 -8.45
N LEU A 79 -1.76 -7.39 -7.37
CA LEU A 79 -1.29 -7.63 -5.99
C LEU A 79 -1.03 -9.12 -5.75
N GLN A 80 -1.82 -10.02 -6.33
CA GLN A 80 -1.60 -11.47 -6.27
C GLN A 80 -0.25 -11.87 -6.89
N GLY A 81 0.18 -11.17 -7.94
CA GLY A 81 1.51 -11.34 -8.52
C GLY A 81 2.64 -10.97 -7.55
N LEU A 82 2.44 -9.87 -6.82
CA LEU A 82 3.41 -9.33 -5.86
C LEU A 82 3.52 -10.13 -4.56
N CYS A 83 2.54 -10.97 -4.23
CA CYS A 83 2.56 -11.81 -3.02
C CYS A 83 3.83 -12.65 -2.87
N THR A 84 4.38 -13.18 -3.97
CA THR A 84 5.59 -14.01 -3.97
C THR A 84 6.82 -13.29 -4.51
N ASN A 85 6.70 -12.03 -4.92
CA ASN A 85 7.86 -11.26 -5.38
C ASN A 85 8.80 -10.99 -4.20
N THR A 86 10.09 -11.26 -4.37
CA THR A 86 11.10 -11.15 -3.30
C THR A 86 12.03 -9.94 -3.44
N VAL A 87 11.86 -9.15 -4.49
CA VAL A 87 12.78 -8.05 -4.86
C VAL A 87 12.18 -6.67 -4.60
N LEU A 88 10.90 -6.47 -4.92
CA LEU A 88 10.22 -5.18 -4.84
C LEU A 88 10.27 -4.64 -3.41
N ARG A 89 10.72 -3.39 -3.27
CA ARG A 89 10.88 -2.71 -1.98
C ARG A 89 9.87 -1.58 -1.80
N PHE A 90 9.53 -0.88 -2.88
CA PHE A 90 8.65 0.28 -2.87
C PHE A 90 7.47 0.05 -3.80
N LEU A 91 6.27 0.22 -3.26
CA LEU A 91 5.01 0.10 -4.01
C LEU A 91 4.16 1.34 -3.78
N ASP A 92 3.89 2.07 -4.85
CA ASP A 92 2.98 3.21 -4.84
C ASP A 92 1.68 2.85 -5.58
N LEU A 93 0.57 2.88 -4.84
CA LEU A 93 -0.79 2.63 -5.32
C LEU A 93 -1.71 3.82 -5.04
N LYS A 94 -1.14 5.02 -4.88
CA LYS A 94 -1.93 6.23 -4.61
C LYS A 94 -3.08 6.39 -5.61
N GLY A 95 -4.24 6.85 -5.14
CA GLY A 95 -5.31 7.32 -6.01
C GLY A 95 -5.99 6.25 -6.88
N ASN A 96 -5.93 4.99 -6.47
CA ASN A 96 -6.56 3.90 -7.21
C ASN A 96 -7.96 3.52 -6.69
N ASN A 97 -8.46 4.19 -5.65
CA ASN A 97 -9.80 3.94 -5.10
C ASN A 97 -10.07 2.45 -4.85
N LEU A 98 -9.10 1.79 -4.21
CA LEU A 98 -9.06 0.34 -3.97
C LEU A 98 -10.20 -0.21 -3.11
N ARG A 99 -10.78 0.60 -2.21
CA ARG A 99 -11.96 0.27 -1.39
C ARG A 99 -11.78 -1.04 -0.59
N ALA A 100 -12.88 -1.70 -0.23
CA ALA A 100 -12.88 -2.95 0.53
C ALA A 100 -12.12 -4.09 -0.17
N ALA A 101 -12.36 -4.31 -1.48
CA ALA A 101 -11.73 -5.38 -2.23
C ALA A 101 -10.20 -5.24 -2.25
N GLY A 102 -9.70 -4.02 -2.45
CA GLY A 102 -8.27 -3.77 -2.40
C GLY A 102 -7.70 -3.85 -0.99
N ALA A 103 -8.44 -3.49 0.07
CA ALA A 103 -8.00 -3.72 1.45
C ALA A 103 -7.77 -5.22 1.74
N GLU A 104 -8.67 -6.10 1.25
CA GLU A 104 -8.49 -7.54 1.36
C GLU A 104 -7.30 -8.06 0.56
N ALA A 105 -7.13 -7.58 -0.68
CA ALA A 105 -6.01 -7.95 -1.54
C ALA A 105 -4.66 -7.50 -0.95
N LEU A 106 -4.59 -6.29 -0.41
CA LEU A 106 -3.44 -5.77 0.34
C LEU A 106 -3.19 -6.60 1.60
N GLY A 107 -4.24 -7.04 2.30
CA GLY A 107 -4.10 -7.96 3.43
C GLY A 107 -3.48 -9.30 3.03
N ARG A 108 -3.82 -9.85 1.85
CA ARG A 108 -3.14 -11.04 1.31
C ARG A 108 -1.68 -10.76 0.98
N LEU A 109 -1.40 -9.62 0.35
CA LEU A 109 -0.04 -9.18 0.03
C LEU A 109 0.81 -9.10 1.29
N LEU A 110 0.38 -8.38 2.33
CA LEU A 110 1.13 -8.22 3.59
C LEU A 110 1.36 -9.54 4.32
N ARG A 111 0.43 -10.50 4.23
CA ARG A 111 0.60 -11.84 4.82
C ARG A 111 1.66 -12.68 4.14
N GLN A 112 1.89 -12.51 2.83
CA GLN A 112 2.79 -13.38 2.06
C GLN A 112 4.11 -12.70 1.70
N ASN A 113 4.05 -11.44 1.26
CA ASN A 113 5.21 -10.70 0.82
C ASN A 113 6.13 -10.35 2.00
N ARG A 114 7.43 -10.55 1.80
CA ARG A 114 8.51 -10.26 2.76
C ARG A 114 9.60 -9.38 2.16
N SER A 115 9.29 -8.65 1.09
CA SER A 115 10.24 -7.82 0.37
C SER A 115 9.91 -6.34 0.45
N ILE A 116 8.63 -5.98 0.39
CA ILE A 116 8.15 -4.60 0.40
C ILE A 116 8.42 -3.98 1.77
N GLN A 117 9.00 -2.78 1.72
CA GLN A 117 9.41 -1.97 2.87
C GLN A 117 8.67 -0.63 2.92
N SER A 118 8.23 -0.11 1.77
CA SER A 118 7.44 1.12 1.70
C SER A 118 6.19 0.91 0.84
N LEU A 119 5.04 1.32 1.39
CA LEU A 119 3.74 1.16 0.75
C LEU A 119 2.95 2.46 0.82
N THR A 120 2.71 3.07 -0.35
CA THR A 120 1.91 4.28 -0.49
C THR A 120 0.49 3.93 -0.91
N LEU A 121 -0.48 4.24 -0.05
CA LEU A 121 -1.91 3.95 -0.27
C LEU A 121 -2.76 5.20 -0.18
N GLU A 122 -2.18 6.40 -0.30
CA GLU A 122 -2.93 7.66 -0.23
C GLU A 122 -4.14 7.64 -1.20
N TRP A 123 -5.31 8.17 -0.79
CA TRP A 123 -6.51 8.27 -1.65
C TRP A 123 -7.06 6.91 -2.15
N ASN A 124 -7.21 5.92 -1.26
CA ASN A 124 -7.74 4.60 -1.63
C ASN A 124 -9.03 4.16 -0.93
N ASN A 125 -9.59 4.98 -0.04
CA ASN A 125 -10.85 4.70 0.66
C ASN A 125 -10.86 3.34 1.41
N LEU A 126 -9.70 2.88 1.88
CA LEU A 126 -9.57 1.56 2.53
C LEU A 126 -10.33 1.48 3.86
N GLY A 127 -10.44 2.59 4.58
CA GLY A 127 -11.09 2.69 5.89
C GLY A 127 -12.61 2.87 5.84
N ALA A 128 -13.20 3.01 4.64
CA ALA A 128 -14.64 3.21 4.48
C ALA A 128 -15.47 1.96 4.84
N TRP A 129 -14.87 0.77 4.85
CA TRP A 129 -15.47 -0.49 5.29
C TRP A 129 -14.69 -1.06 6.47
N GLU A 130 -15.28 -1.01 7.66
CA GLU A 130 -14.61 -1.37 8.91
C GLU A 130 -14.04 -2.79 8.90
N ASP A 131 -14.82 -3.78 8.45
CA ASP A 131 -14.39 -5.20 8.44
C ASP A 131 -13.23 -5.48 7.48
N ALA A 132 -13.25 -4.84 6.30
CA ALA A 132 -12.19 -4.95 5.32
C ALA A 132 -10.90 -4.30 5.84
N PHE A 133 -11.02 -3.12 6.46
CA PHE A 133 -9.90 -2.43 7.08
C PHE A 133 -9.32 -3.19 8.28
N ALA A 134 -10.16 -3.78 9.13
CA ALA A 134 -9.72 -4.65 10.22
C ALA A 134 -8.97 -5.89 9.70
N THR A 135 -9.39 -6.43 8.55
CA THR A 135 -8.68 -7.54 7.88
C THR A 135 -7.31 -7.12 7.37
N PHE A 136 -7.20 -5.91 6.82
CA PHE A 136 -5.91 -5.30 6.47
C PHE A 136 -5.03 -5.10 7.71
N CYS A 137 -5.56 -4.56 8.81
CA CYS A 137 -4.81 -4.36 10.06
C CYS A 137 -4.28 -5.67 10.65
N ARG A 138 -5.10 -6.72 10.68
CA ARG A 138 -4.66 -8.06 11.13
C ARG A 138 -3.54 -8.63 10.27
N ALA A 139 -3.55 -8.39 8.96
CA ALA A 139 -2.47 -8.78 8.09
C ALA A 139 -1.18 -7.97 8.34
N LEU A 140 -1.32 -6.65 8.56
CA LEU A 140 -0.23 -5.77 8.91
C LEU A 140 0.45 -6.20 10.22
N ALA A 141 -0.31 -6.62 11.24
CA ALA A 141 0.22 -7.14 12.51
C ALA A 141 1.22 -8.28 12.35
N GLY A 142 1.01 -9.14 11.34
CA GLY A 142 1.88 -10.28 11.03
C GLY A 142 3.03 -9.95 10.07
N ASN A 143 3.10 -8.74 9.54
CA ASN A 143 4.16 -8.33 8.62
C ASN A 143 5.39 -7.84 9.39
N SER A 144 6.57 -8.30 9.00
CA SER A 144 7.83 -7.97 9.65
C SER A 144 8.81 -7.20 8.78
N THR A 145 8.41 -6.79 7.57
CA THR A 145 9.30 -6.14 6.60
C THR A 145 8.92 -4.69 6.31
N LEU A 146 7.64 -4.34 6.43
CA LEU A 146 7.14 -3.01 6.15
C LEU A 146 7.69 -2.00 7.16
N ARG A 147 8.33 -0.94 6.66
CA ARG A 147 8.95 0.14 7.43
C ARG A 147 8.15 1.42 7.32
N GLN A 148 7.57 1.69 6.15
CA GLN A 148 6.84 2.92 5.88
C GLN A 148 5.47 2.58 5.30
N LEU A 149 4.44 3.16 5.89
CA LEU A 149 3.06 3.01 5.44
C LEU A 149 2.38 4.38 5.39
N ASP A 150 1.90 4.73 4.21
CA ASP A 150 1.12 5.94 3.98
C ASP A 150 -0.35 5.59 3.74
N LEU A 151 -1.20 5.99 4.68
CA LEU A 151 -2.64 5.81 4.69
C LEU A 151 -3.38 7.17 4.68
N ARG A 152 -2.76 8.23 4.15
CA ARG A 152 -3.42 9.53 4.02
C ARG A 152 -4.70 9.45 3.20
N ASN A 153 -5.73 10.24 3.53
CA ASN A 153 -6.99 10.28 2.76
C ASN A 153 -7.59 8.89 2.49
N ASN A 154 -7.69 8.03 3.51
CA ASN A 154 -8.26 6.67 3.39
C ASN A 154 -9.58 6.46 4.13
N GLN A 155 -10.17 7.53 4.68
CA GLN A 155 -11.40 7.46 5.48
C GLN A 155 -11.26 6.57 6.73
N VAL A 156 -10.06 6.49 7.33
CA VAL A 156 -9.83 5.72 8.55
C VAL A 156 -10.63 6.35 9.71
N SER A 157 -11.58 5.61 10.27
CA SER A 157 -12.42 6.03 11.39
C SER A 157 -11.72 5.84 12.74
N HIS A 158 -12.36 6.28 13.83
CA HIS A 158 -11.89 6.02 15.19
C HIS A 158 -11.69 4.52 15.48
N LYS A 159 -12.59 3.65 15.03
CA LYS A 159 -12.44 2.19 15.15
C LYS A 159 -11.26 1.64 14.34
N GLY A 160 -11.09 2.15 13.11
CA GLY A 160 -9.91 1.79 12.31
C GLY A 160 -8.59 2.21 12.98
N ALA A 161 -8.59 3.35 13.66
CA ALA A 161 -7.45 3.78 14.47
C ALA A 161 -7.24 2.93 15.74
N GLU A 162 -8.30 2.42 16.37
CA GLU A 162 -8.20 1.46 17.47
C GLU A 162 -7.56 0.14 17.00
N GLU A 163 -7.97 -0.38 15.84
CA GLU A 163 -7.33 -1.55 15.22
C GLU A 163 -5.84 -1.29 14.93
N LEU A 164 -5.51 -0.14 14.34
CA LEU A 164 -4.12 0.25 14.13
C LEU A 164 -3.36 0.38 15.45
N ALA A 165 -3.95 0.89 16.52
CA ALA A 165 -3.30 0.99 17.82
C ALA A 165 -2.95 -0.40 18.40
N LEU A 166 -3.82 -1.40 18.21
CA LEU A 166 -3.54 -2.78 18.59
C LEU A 166 -2.35 -3.35 17.81
N VAL A 167 -2.31 -3.09 16.50
CA VAL A 167 -1.19 -3.48 15.62
C VAL A 167 0.11 -2.82 16.07
N LEU A 168 0.08 -1.50 16.27
CA LEU A 168 1.27 -0.71 16.59
C LEU A 168 1.84 -1.07 17.96
N LYS A 169 1.06 -1.53 18.93
CA LYS A 169 1.56 -1.86 20.28
C LYS A 169 2.80 -2.77 20.26
N SER A 170 2.90 -3.68 19.29
CA SER A 170 4.01 -4.64 19.17
C SER A 170 4.45 -4.91 17.73
N HIS A 171 4.18 -4.00 16.77
CA HIS A 171 4.62 -4.20 15.39
C HIS A 171 6.15 -4.27 15.34
N PRO A 172 6.76 -5.30 14.72
CA PRO A 172 8.19 -5.56 14.86
C PRO A 172 9.11 -4.72 13.94
N SER A 173 8.57 -3.84 13.10
CA SER A 173 9.34 -3.27 12.00
C SER A 173 8.87 -1.91 11.49
N LEU A 174 7.58 -1.59 11.59
CA LEU A 174 7.03 -0.33 11.11
C LEU A 174 7.66 0.86 11.84
N GLN A 175 8.19 1.79 11.07
CA GLN A 175 8.97 2.94 11.52
C GLN A 175 8.23 4.26 11.30
N GLN A 176 7.52 4.37 10.18
CA GLN A 176 6.76 5.56 9.81
C GLN A 176 5.34 5.17 9.41
N LEU A 177 4.36 5.84 10.01
CA LEU A 177 2.95 5.72 9.66
C LEU A 177 2.36 7.11 9.44
N ASP A 178 1.84 7.34 8.24
CA ASP A 178 1.13 8.58 7.91
C ASP A 178 -0.37 8.35 7.83
N LEU A 179 -1.12 9.00 8.72
CA LEU A 179 -2.56 8.92 8.81
C LEU A 179 -3.23 10.28 8.56
N ARG A 180 -2.52 11.27 8.00
CA ARG A 180 -3.09 12.60 7.80
C ARG A 180 -4.36 12.57 6.96
N TRP A 181 -5.27 13.50 7.26
CA TRP A 181 -6.53 13.67 6.51
C TRP A 181 -7.40 12.39 6.50
N ASN A 182 -7.68 11.86 7.69
CA ASN A 182 -8.66 10.78 7.91
C ASN A 182 -9.73 11.24 8.92
N ASN A 183 -10.53 10.31 9.45
CA ASN A 183 -11.66 10.56 10.34
C ASN A 183 -11.43 9.95 11.75
N ILE A 184 -10.19 10.02 12.25
CA ILE A 184 -9.75 9.34 13.47
C ILE A 184 -10.43 9.87 14.74
N GLY A 185 -10.60 11.20 14.84
CA GLY A 185 -11.25 11.86 15.98
C GLY A 185 -10.58 11.62 17.33
N LEU A 186 -11.25 12.04 18.40
CA LEU A 186 -10.74 11.95 19.78
C LEU A 186 -10.43 10.51 20.22
N LEU A 187 -11.38 9.58 20.02
CA LEU A 187 -11.24 8.20 20.51
C LEU A 187 -10.07 7.48 19.84
N GLY A 188 -9.99 7.54 18.50
CA GLY A 188 -8.89 6.94 17.76
C GLY A 188 -7.55 7.61 18.08
N GLY A 189 -7.53 8.93 18.26
CA GLY A 189 -6.32 9.65 18.68
C GLY A 189 -5.81 9.19 20.05
N ARG A 190 -6.70 8.97 21.02
CA ARG A 190 -6.33 8.42 22.34
C ARG A 190 -5.81 6.99 22.24
N ALA A 191 -6.45 6.14 21.44
CA ALA A 191 -6.01 4.77 21.24
C ALA A 191 -4.57 4.72 20.68
N LEU A 192 -4.30 5.52 19.64
CA LEU A 192 -2.96 5.65 19.06
C LEU A 192 -1.95 6.19 20.08
N ALA A 193 -2.27 7.27 20.80
CA ALA A 193 -1.37 7.82 21.82
C ALA A 193 -1.03 6.82 22.93
N ASN A 194 -2.01 6.02 23.38
CA ASN A 194 -1.82 5.05 24.46
C ASN A 194 -0.97 3.83 24.06
N CYS A 195 -0.88 3.50 22.77
CA CYS A 195 -0.08 2.34 22.33
C CYS A 195 1.41 2.67 22.14
N LEU A 196 1.75 3.93 21.87
CA LEU A 196 3.13 4.37 21.56
C LEU A 196 4.14 4.03 22.66
N PRO A 197 3.86 4.16 23.97
CA PRO A 197 4.82 3.78 25.02
C PRO A 197 5.23 2.30 25.01
N SER A 198 4.45 1.42 24.36
CA SER A 198 4.79 0.00 24.19
C SER A 198 5.52 -0.29 22.88
N ASN A 199 5.34 0.54 21.86
CA ASN A 199 6.02 0.39 20.57
C ASN A 199 7.51 0.74 20.73
N ARG A 200 8.38 0.06 19.97
CA ARG A 200 9.84 0.23 19.99
C ARG A 200 10.45 0.52 18.62
N THR A 201 9.65 0.56 17.56
CA THR A 201 10.11 0.69 16.17
C THR A 201 9.60 1.94 15.49
N LEU A 202 8.40 2.42 15.85
CA LEU A 202 7.73 3.56 15.25
C LEU A 202 8.30 4.86 15.81
N TRP A 203 8.98 5.62 14.97
CA TRP A 203 9.55 6.93 15.31
C TRP A 203 8.84 8.09 14.60
N ARG A 204 7.88 7.79 13.72
CA ARG A 204 7.06 8.81 13.07
C ARG A 204 5.60 8.39 12.95
N LEU A 205 4.71 9.18 13.55
CA LEU A 205 3.26 9.05 13.41
C LEU A 205 2.65 10.42 13.08
N GLU A 206 2.08 10.57 11.89
CA GLU A 206 1.49 11.83 11.42
C GLU A 206 -0.04 11.77 11.51
N LEU A 207 -0.65 12.70 12.26
CA LEU A 207 -2.10 12.73 12.53
C LEU A 207 -2.79 14.04 12.13
N ALA A 208 -2.11 14.96 11.45
CA ALA A 208 -2.71 16.23 11.03
C ALA A 208 -4.00 16.03 10.21
N GLY A 209 -5.00 16.89 10.39
CA GLY A 209 -6.25 16.82 9.62
C GLY A 209 -7.20 15.68 10.02
N ASN A 210 -7.15 15.19 11.27
CA ASN A 210 -7.97 14.08 11.76
C ASN A 210 -9.03 14.44 12.82
N SER A 211 -9.21 15.73 13.12
CA SER A 211 -10.04 16.18 14.25
C SER A 211 -9.60 15.59 15.60
N VAL A 212 -8.30 15.30 15.76
CA VAL A 212 -7.69 14.87 17.02
C VAL A 212 -7.33 16.12 17.84
N PRO A 213 -7.75 16.20 19.11
CA PRO A 213 -7.38 17.31 19.98
C PRO A 213 -5.88 17.54 20.12
N SER A 214 -5.48 18.81 20.26
CA SER A 214 -4.09 19.24 20.19
C SER A 214 -3.21 18.72 21.32
N ASP A 215 -3.78 18.46 22.50
CA ASP A 215 -3.11 17.82 23.62
C ASP A 215 -2.65 16.39 23.27
N ILE A 216 -3.50 15.62 22.58
CA ILE A 216 -3.17 14.27 22.10
C ILE A 216 -2.12 14.35 20.99
N LEU A 217 -2.26 15.29 20.04
CA LEU A 217 -1.26 15.48 18.98
C LEU A 217 0.13 15.78 19.55
N ARG A 218 0.20 16.60 20.61
CA ARG A 218 1.45 16.88 21.33
C ARG A 218 2.01 15.63 22.00
N ALA A 219 1.16 14.86 22.68
CA ALA A 219 1.56 13.61 23.33
C ALA A 219 2.15 12.59 22.31
N VAL A 220 1.50 12.46 21.14
CA VAL A 220 1.99 11.63 20.04
C VAL A 220 3.33 12.13 19.53
N GLY A 221 3.47 13.43 19.26
CA GLY A 221 4.72 14.01 18.77
C GLY A 221 5.90 13.84 19.74
N THR A 222 5.65 13.87 21.05
CA THR A 222 6.69 13.56 22.06
C THR A 222 6.98 12.06 22.18
N GLY A 223 5.98 11.21 21.96
CA GLY A 223 6.07 9.76 22.09
C GLY A 223 6.69 9.06 20.88
N THR A 224 7.01 9.77 19.80
CA THR A 224 7.67 9.21 18.62
C THR A 224 9.17 9.52 18.53
N LEU A 225 9.74 10.24 19.51
CA LEU A 225 11.15 10.68 19.51
C LEU A 225 12.05 9.79 20.39
N PHE A 226 11.84 8.48 20.39
CA PHE A 226 12.71 7.55 21.11
C PHE A 226 14.04 7.30 20.40
#